data_AF-A0A8J7L3U7-F1
#
_entry.id   AF-A0A8J7L3U7-F1
#
_cell.length_a   1.000
_cell.length_b   1.000
_cell.length_c   1.000
_cell.angle_alpha   90.00
_cell.angle_beta   90.00
_cell.angle_gamma   90.00
#
_symmetry.space_group_name_H-M   'P 1'
#
loop_
_entity.id
_entity.type
_entity.pdbx_description
1 polymer ?
#
loop_
_entity_poly.entity_id
_entity_poly.type
_entity_poly.pdbx_seq_one_letter_code
_entity_poly.pdbx_strand_id
1 'polypeptide(L)'
;MLHLFLLSLVVMVYLVMGYYLFNEWLFFFLQDEEMSLEQRSFSRIILVVMTIFWPIVVPFAYLELLKFHKKHKKDIDLLINQADGRITDD
;
A
#
# COMPACT_ATOMS: atom_id res chain seq x y z
N MET A 1 9.39 -20.85 -29.07
CA MET A 1 7.97 -21.09 -28.76
C MET A 1 7.72 -20.96 -27.25
N LEU A 2 8.31 -21.82 -26.39
CA LEU A 2 8.17 -21.74 -24.92
C LEU A 2 8.53 -20.37 -24.32
N HIS A 3 9.66 -19.77 -24.73
CA HIS A 3 10.09 -18.47 -24.20
C HIS A 3 9.10 -17.32 -24.48
N LEU A 4 8.46 -17.31 -25.66
CA LEU A 4 7.45 -16.30 -25.99
C LEU A 4 6.18 -16.47 -25.15
N PHE A 5 5.79 -17.73 -24.90
CA PHE A 5 4.67 -18.05 -24.01
C PHE A 5 4.93 -17.58 -22.58
N LEU A 6 6.11 -17.86 -22.03
CA LEU A 6 6.49 -17.41 -20.69
C LEU A 6 6.53 -15.88 -20.58
N LEU A 7 7.09 -15.20 -21.58
CA LEU A 7 7.14 -13.74 -21.61
C LEU A 7 5.72 -13.15 -21.64
N SER A 8 4.84 -13.70 -22.48
CA SER A 8 3.44 -13.26 -22.54
C SER A 8 2.71 -13.44 -21.21
N LEU A 9 2.94 -14.56 -20.51
CA LEU A 9 2.34 -14.81 -19.21
C LEU A 9 2.84 -13.82 -18.15
N VAL A 10 4.15 -13.53 -18.13
CA VAL A 10 4.73 -12.54 -17.20
C VAL A 10 4.18 -11.15 -17.46
N VAL A 11 4.08 -10.73 -18.72
CA VAL A 11 3.50 -9.43 -19.10
C VAL A 11 2.04 -9.35 -18.69
N MET A 12 1.25 -10.41 -18.91
CA MET A 12 -0.15 -10.45 -18.52
C MET A 12 -0.30 -10.30 -17.00
N VAL A 13 0.47 -11.07 -16.22
CA VAL A 13 0.45 -10.96 -14.75
C VAL A 13 0.85 -9.56 -14.30
N TYR A 14 1.90 -8.98 -14.90
CA TYR A 14 2.36 -7.65 -14.58
C TYR A 14 1.29 -6.57 -14.85
N LEU A 15 0.59 -6.66 -15.98
CA LEU A 15 -0.48 -5.72 -16.34
C LEU A 15 -1.71 -5.88 -15.45
N VAL A 16 -2.15 -7.12 -15.19
CA VAL A 16 -3.32 -7.39 -14.35
C VAL A 16 -3.07 -6.92 -12.92
N MET A 17 -1.93 -7.27 -12.32
CA MET A 17 -1.57 -6.82 -10.97
C MET A 17 -1.43 -5.30 -10.89
N GLY A 18 -0.75 -4.70 -11.87
CA GLY A 18 -0.62 -3.25 -11.96
C GLY A 18 -2.00 -2.56 -12.04
N TYR A 19 -2.92 -3.10 -12.83
CA TYR A 19 -4.28 -2.56 -12.92
C TYR A 19 -5.06 -2.64 -11.61
N TYR A 20 -4.99 -3.77 -10.89
CA TYR A 20 -5.63 -3.89 -9.58
C TYR A 20 -5.05 -2.89 -8.57
N LEU A 21 -3.72 -2.81 -8.46
CA LEU A 21 -3.07 -1.87 -7.54
C LEU A 21 -3.36 -0.41 -7.90
N PHE A 22 -3.36 -0.07 -9.19
CA PHE A 22 -3.72 1.27 -9.65
C PHE A 22 -5.12 1.67 -9.21
N ASN A 23 -6.11 0.79 -9.37
CA ASN A 23 -7.49 1.09 -8.98
C ASN A 23 -7.61 1.26 -7.47
N GLU A 24 -6.97 0.39 -6.69
CA GLU A 24 -6.98 0.48 -5.23
C GLU A 24 -6.37 1.81 -4.77
N TRP A 25 -5.18 2.15 -5.26
CA TRP A 25 -4.53 3.42 -4.94
C TRP A 25 -5.32 4.62 -5.43
N LEU A 26 -5.95 4.52 -6.61
CA LEU A 26 -6.78 5.60 -7.15
C LEU A 26 -8.02 5.82 -6.28
N PHE A 27 -8.62 4.75 -5.78
CA PHE A 27 -9.75 4.82 -4.86
C PHE A 27 -9.36 5.51 -3.56
N PHE A 28 -8.26 5.09 -2.91
CA PHE A 28 -7.73 5.78 -1.74
C PHE A 28 -7.43 7.26 -2.01
N PHE A 29 -6.82 7.53 -3.17
CA PHE A 29 -6.46 8.88 -3.57
C PHE A 29 -7.69 9.78 -3.80
N LEU A 30 -8.80 9.23 -4.30
CA LEU A 30 -10.04 9.98 -4.51
C LEU A 30 -10.83 10.21 -3.22
N GLN A 31 -10.62 9.41 -2.18
CA GLN A 31 -11.25 9.59 -0.87
C GLN A 31 -10.59 10.68 -0.02
N ASP A 32 -9.39 11.12 -0.38
CA ASP A 32 -8.69 12.17 0.34
C ASP A 32 -9.28 13.55 -0.04
N GLU A 33 -10.28 13.99 0.74
CA GLU A 33 -10.99 15.27 0.54
C GLU A 33 -10.13 16.51 0.89
N GLU A 34 -8.99 16.34 1.58
CA GLU A 34 -8.17 17.47 2.06
C GLU A 34 -7.15 17.98 1.03
N MET A 35 -7.06 17.37 -0.16
CA MET A 35 -6.06 17.76 -1.16
C MET A 35 -6.44 18.97 -2.01
N SER A 36 -5.53 19.96 -2.06
CA SER A 36 -5.60 21.07 -3.03
C SER A 36 -5.43 20.59 -4.48
N LEU A 37 -5.93 21.37 -5.45
CA LEU A 37 -5.89 21.02 -6.89
C LEU A 37 -4.47 20.77 -7.43
N GLU A 38 -3.46 21.49 -6.91
CA GLU A 38 -2.05 21.32 -7.31
C GLU A 38 -1.49 19.99 -6.78
N GLN A 39 -1.71 19.70 -5.49
CA GLN A 39 -1.33 18.43 -4.88
C GLN A 39 -2.01 17.25 -5.59
N ARG A 40 -3.27 17.44 -5.99
CA ARG A 40 -4.03 16.40 -6.69
C ARG A 40 -3.39 16.00 -8.02
N SER A 41 -2.87 16.98 -8.76
CA SER A 41 -2.19 16.73 -10.04
C SER A 41 -0.85 16.02 -9.84
N PHE A 42 -0.07 16.44 -8.85
CA PHE A 42 1.22 15.83 -8.54
C PHE A 42 1.08 14.38 -8.05
N SER A 43 0.14 14.14 -7.15
CA SER A 43 -0.13 12.79 -6.62
C SER A 43 -0.65 11.83 -7.69
N ARG A 44 -1.39 12.32 -8.70
CA ARG A 44 -1.77 11.49 -9.86
C ARG A 44 -0.55 11.02 -10.66
N ILE A 45 0.46 11.87 -10.83
CA ILE A 45 1.72 11.50 -11.49
C ILE A 45 2.44 10.44 -10.65
N ILE A 46 2.55 10.66 -9.33
CA ILE A 46 3.14 9.70 -8.41
C ILE A 46 2.43 8.35 -8.48
N LEU A 47 1.10 8.34 -8.53
CA LEU A 47 0.30 7.12 -8.57
C LEU A 47 0.57 6.29 -9.85
N VAL A 48 0.74 6.96 -10.99
CA VAL A 48 1.16 6.30 -12.24
C VAL A 48 2.58 5.73 -12.11
N VAL A 49 3.51 6.52 -11.57
CA VAL A 49 4.90 6.08 -11.35
C VAL A 49 4.94 4.87 -10.41
N MET A 50 4.22 4.92 -9.29
CA MET A 50 4.13 3.83 -8.33
C MET A 50 3.54 2.56 -8.96
N THR A 51 2.61 2.72 -9.90
CA THR A 51 2.00 1.59 -10.63
C THR A 51 2.98 0.96 -11.59
N ILE A 52 3.79 1.73 -12.31
CA ILE A 52 4.83 1.16 -13.17
C ILE A 52 5.89 0.45 -12.32
N PHE A 53 6.29 1.06 -11.21
CA PHE A 53 7.29 0.49 -10.30
C PHE A 53 6.69 -0.43 -9.22
N TRP A 54 5.47 -0.94 -9.42
CA TRP A 54 4.77 -1.75 -8.42
C TRP A 54 5.58 -2.94 -7.88
N PRO A 55 6.40 -3.67 -8.67
CA PRO A 55 7.19 -4.79 -8.14
C PRO A 55 8.26 -4.37 -7.14
N ILE A 56 8.65 -3.09 -7.12
CA ILE A 56 9.61 -2.51 -6.17
C ILE A 56 8.85 -1.79 -5.06
N VAL A 57 7.86 -0.97 -5.42
CA VAL A 57 7.08 -0.15 -4.49
C VAL A 57 6.36 -1.01 -3.46
N VAL A 58 5.74 -2.11 -3.87
CA VAL A 58 4.99 -3.00 -2.96
C VAL A 58 5.90 -3.63 -1.89
N PRO A 59 7.04 -4.28 -2.23
CA PRO A 59 7.97 -4.77 -1.22
C PRO A 59 8.50 -3.68 -0.29
N PHE A 60 8.83 -2.50 -0.82
CA PHE A 60 9.34 -1.39 -0.01
C PHE A 60 8.28 -0.88 0.97
N ALA A 61 7.05 -0.67 0.51
CA ALA A 61 5.93 -0.29 1.36
C ALA A 61 5.68 -1.32 2.48
N TYR A 62 5.79 -2.61 2.17
CA TYR A 62 5.68 -3.68 3.16
C TYR A 62 6.81 -3.63 4.20
N LEU A 63 8.06 -3.39 3.77
CA LEU A 63 9.19 -3.26 4.68
C LEU A 63 9.04 -2.05 5.62
N GLU A 64 8.51 -0.94 5.11
CA GLU A 64 8.24 0.25 5.93
C GLU A 64 7.13 -0.01 6.94
N LEU A 65 6.04 -0.65 6.52
CA LEU A 65 4.96 -1.09 7.41
C LEU A 65 5.49 -2.05 8.50
N LEU A 66 6.35 -3.00 8.14
CA LEU A 66 6.94 -3.94 9.09
C LEU A 66 7.85 -3.23 10.10
N LYS A 67 8.65 -2.26 9.65
CA LYS A 67 9.49 -1.44 10.53
C LYS A 67 8.64 -0.62 11.49
N PHE A 68 7.57 0.01 11.00
CA PHE A 68 6.62 0.75 11.81
C PHE A 68 5.99 -0.14 12.88
N HIS A 69 5.47 -1.29 12.47
CA HIS A 69 4.86 -2.25 13.39
C HIS A 69 5.86 -2.72 14.45
N LYS A 70 7.10 -3.06 14.07
CA LYS A 70 8.14 -3.48 15.03
C LYS A 70 8.52 -2.36 16.01
N LYS A 71 8.58 -1.11 15.55
CA LYS A 71 8.94 0.04 16.38
C LYS A 71 7.85 0.35 17.42
N HIS A 72 6.59 0.34 17.00
CA HIS A 72 5.44 0.71 17.82
C HIS A 72 4.77 -0.46 18.52
N LYS A 73 5.24 -1.71 18.31
CA LYS A 73 4.70 -2.91 18.94
C LYS A 73 4.55 -2.77 20.45
N LYS A 74 5.57 -2.23 21.13
CA LYS A 74 5.54 -2.06 22.60
C LYS A 74 4.46 -1.08 23.03
N ASP A 75 4.32 0.04 22.34
CA ASP A 75 3.33 1.06 22.67
C ASP A 75 1.92 0.53 22.40
N ILE A 76 1.72 -0.19 21.29
CA ILE A 76 0.44 -0.83 20.94
C ILE A 76 0.09 -1.92 21.97
N ASP A 77 1.04 -2.79 22.34
CA ASP A 77 0.83 -3.84 23.35
C ASP A 77 0.48 -3.23 24.72
N LEU A 78 1.10 -2.10 25.09
CA LEU A 78 0.78 -1.38 26.32
C LEU A 78 -0.64 -0.78 26.28
N LEU A 79 -1.04 -0.17 25.15
CA LEU A 79 -2.37 0.38 24.99
C LEU A 79 -3.47 -0.71 25.03
N ILE A 80 -3.21 -1.86 24.42
CA ILE A 80 -4.13 -3.02 24.44
C ILE A 80 -4.26 -3.55 25.87
N ASN A 81 -3.15 -3.78 26.58
CA ASN A 81 -3.20 -4.29 27.96
C ASN A 81 -3.83 -3.29 28.94
N GLN A 82 -3.62 -1.98 28.76
CA GLN A 82 -4.26 -0.96 29.58
C GLN A 82 -5.76 -0.86 29.32
N ALA A 83 -6.20 -1.02 28.06
CA ALA A 83 -7.62 -1.06 27.72
C ALA A 83 -8.29 -2.30 28.34
N ASP A 84 -7.64 -3.46 28.29
CA ASP A 84 -8.14 -4.71 28.88
C ASP A 84 -8.25 -4.62 30.42
N GLY A 85 -7.23 -4.07 31.09
CA GLY A 85 -7.27 -3.84 32.53
C GLY A 85 -8.43 -2.95 32.99
N ARG A 86 -8.72 -1.86 32.25
CA ARG A 86 -9.86 -0.98 32.57
C ARG A 86 -11.24 -1.63 32.41
N ILE A 87 -11.39 -2.64 31.54
CA ILE A 87 -12.68 -3.32 31.34
C ILE A 87 -12.96 -4.33 32.47
N THR A 88 -11.91 -4.75 33.20
CA THR A 88 -12.03 -5.76 34.26
C THR A 88 -12.22 -5.17 35.66
N ASP A 89 -12.08 -3.84 35.80
CA ASP A 89 -12.19 -3.10 37.07
C ASP A 89 -13.60 -2.49 37.29
N ASP A 90 -14.56 -2.74 36.39
CA ASP A 90 -15.99 -2.36 36.47
C ASP A 90 -16.90 -3.58 36.73
#